data_AF-A0A7J2LXU9-F1
#
_entry.id   AF-A0A7J2LXU9-F1
#
_cell.length_a   1.000
_cell.length_b   1.000
_cell.length_c   1.000
_cell.angle_alpha   90.00
_cell.angle_beta   90.00
_cell.angle_gamma   90.00
#
_symmetry.space_group_name_H-M   'P 1'
#
loop_
_entity.id
_entity.type
_entity.pdbx_description
1 polymer ?
#
loop_
_entity_poly.entity_id
_entity_poly.type
_entity_poly.pdbx_seq_one_letter_code
_entity_poly.pdbx_strand_id
1 'polypeptide(L)' 'PISDPEATLNQVKLIPGVVEVGLFVGLADEVYVAEGREVRVLTL' A
#
# COMPACT_ATOMS: atom_id res chain seq x y z
N PRO A 1 10.77 6.60 -5.23
CA PRO A 1 9.37 6.76 -4.74
C PRO A 1 8.40 6.81 -5.91
N ILE A 2 7.23 6.17 -5.79
CA ILE A 2 6.10 6.36 -6.71
C ILE A 2 5.39 7.63 -6.28
N SER A 3 5.23 8.60 -7.18
CA SER A 3 4.68 9.92 -6.86
C SER A 3 3.18 9.92 -6.62
N ASP A 4 2.46 9.07 -7.34
CA ASP A 4 1.01 8.89 -7.21
C ASP A 4 0.68 7.39 -7.22
N PRO A 5 0.59 6.75 -6.04
CA PRO A 5 0.29 5.34 -5.92
C PRO A 5 -1.10 4.95 -6.48
N GLU A 6 -2.10 5.82 -6.39
CA GLU A 6 -3.46 5.54 -6.87
C GLU A 6 -3.52 5.58 -8.40
N ALA A 7 -2.95 6.61 -9.02
CA ALA A 7 -2.87 6.69 -10.47
C ALA A 7 -2.06 5.51 -11.04
N THR A 8 -0.97 5.12 -10.36
CA THR A 8 -0.15 3.97 -10.75
C THR A 8 -0.94 2.66 -10.66
N LEU A 9 -1.62 2.41 -9.54
CA LEU A 9 -2.52 1.27 -9.34
C LEU A 9 -3.54 1.16 -10.48
N ASN A 10 -4.23 2.27 -10.80
CA ASN A 10 -5.25 2.32 -11.83
C ASN A 10 -4.67 2.04 -13.23
N GLN A 11 -3.52 2.62 -13.57
CA GLN A 11 -2.88 2.41 -14.86
C GLN A 11 -2.40 0.97 -15.06
N VAL A 12 -1.78 0.37 -14.04
CA VAL A 12 -1.25 -0.99 -14.15
C VAL A 12 -2.36 -2.02 -14.27
N LYS A 13 -3.49 -1.83 -13.58
CA LYS A 13 -4.67 -2.70 -13.69
C LYS A 13 -5.32 -2.73 -15.07
N LEU A 14 -5.06 -1.73 -15.92
CA LEU A 14 -5.59 -1.68 -17.29
C LEU A 14 -4.78 -2.53 -18.29
N ILE A 15 -3.60 -3.02 -17.90
CA ILE A 15 -2.74 -3.79 -18.80
C ILE A 15 -3.33 -5.21 -18.98
N PRO A 16 -3.62 -5.65 -20.23
CA PRO A 16 -4.12 -7.00 -20.46
C PRO A 16 -3.19 -8.07 -19.89
N GLY A 17 -3.77 -9.01 -19.15
CA GLY A 17 -3.03 -10.09 -18.48
C GLY A 17 -2.55 -9.76 -17.06
N VAL A 18 -2.63 -8.49 -16.63
CA VAL A 18 -2.48 -8.15 -15.21
C VAL A 18 -3.75 -8.51 -14.47
N VAL A 19 -3.62 -9.41 -13.49
CA VAL A 19 -4.74 -9.89 -12.68
C VAL A 19 -4.92 -9.05 -11.42
N GLU A 20 -3.81 -8.76 -10.72
CA GLU A 20 -3.81 -7.95 -9.49
C GLU A 20 -2.43 -7.32 -9.29
N VAL A 21 -2.34 -6.33 -8.41
CA VAL A 21 -1.10 -5.67 -8.02
C VAL A 21 -0.93 -5.62 -6.51
N GLY A 22 0.31 -5.46 -6.05
CA GLY A 22 0.64 -5.32 -4.62
C GLY A 22 0.51 -3.91 -4.05
N LEU A 23 -0.19 -2.99 -4.74
CA LEU A 23 -0.41 -1.61 -4.28
C LEU A 23 -1.71 -1.54 -3.48
N PHE A 24 -1.59 -1.61 -2.15
CA PHE A 24 -2.71 -1.53 -1.21
C PHE A 24 -2.88 -0.11 -0.69
N VAL A 25 -3.45 0.77 -1.51
CA VAL A 25 -3.68 2.18 -1.16
C VAL A 25 -5.00 2.33 -0.41
N GLY A 26 -4.99 3.05 0.72
CA GLY A 26 -6.20 3.33 1.52
C GLY A 26 -6.82 2.12 2.21
N LEU A 27 -6.10 0.98 2.30
CA LEU A 27 -6.64 -0.26 2.85
C LEU A 27 -6.34 -0.47 4.34
N ALA A 28 -5.19 -0.02 4.83
CA ALA A 28 -4.76 -0.32 6.19
C ALA A 28 -5.34 0.70 7.19
N ASP A 29 -6.24 0.24 8.07
CA ASP A 29 -6.79 1.08 9.15
C ASP A 29 -5.81 1.25 10.33
N GLU A 30 -5.00 0.23 10.60
CA GLU A 30 -4.04 0.18 11.71
C GLU A 30 -2.75 -0.55 11.30
N VAL A 31 -1.61 -0.04 11.74
CA VAL A 31 -0.27 -0.58 11.46
C VAL A 31 0.54 -0.71 12.75
N TYR A 32 1.01 -1.92 13.03
CA TYR A 32 1.93 -2.21 14.14
C TYR A 32 3.37 -2.23 13.62
N VAL A 33 4.19 -1.30 14.11
CA VAL A 33 5.61 -1.17 13.73
C VAL A 33 6.48 -1.53 14.94
N ALA A 34 7.24 -2.60 14.83
CA ALA A 34 8.21 -3.00 15.85
C ALA A 34 9.60 -2.39 15.57
N GLU A 35 10.18 -1.73 16.57
CA GLU A 35 11.53 -1.16 16.51
C GLU A 35 12.30 -1.58 17.78
N GLY A 36 13.24 -2.52 17.63
CA GLY A 36 13.97 -3.09 18.77
C GLY A 36 13.06 -3.85 19.74
N ARG A 37 12.83 -3.28 20.93
CA ARG A 37 11.94 -3.84 21.97
C ARG A 37 10.64 -3.06 22.12
N GLU A 38 10.40 -2.08 21.25
CA GLU A 38 9.20 -1.25 21.26
C GLU A 38 8.26 -1.61 20.11
N VAL A 39 6.97 -1.44 20.34
CA VAL A 39 5.93 -1.53 19.30
C VAL A 39 5.18 -0.20 19.28
N ARG A 40 5.08 0.40 18.10
CA ARG A 40 4.29 1.61 17.84
C ARG A 40 3.08 1.23 17.01
N VAL A 41 1.93 1.80 17.34
CA VAL A 41 0.68 1.63 16.58
C VAL A 41 0.43 2.93 15.82
N LEU A 42 0.23 2.82 14.50
CA LEU A 42 -0.15 3.92 13.62
C LEU A 42 -1.56 3.67 13.14
N THR A 43 -2.43 4.67 13.28
CA THR A 43 -3.81 4.65 12.77
C THR A 43 -4.00 5.82 11.82
N LEU A 44 -4.88 5.67 10.84
CA LEU A 44 -5.27 6.75 9.92
C LEU A 44 -6.19 7.79 10.57
#